data_AF-A0A5J6MLW2-F1
#
_entry.id   AF-A0A5J6MLW2-F1
#
_cell.length_a   1.000
_cell.length_b   1.000
_cell.length_c   1.000
_cell.angle_alpha   90.00
_cell.angle_beta   90.00
_cell.angle_gamma   90.00
#
_symmetry.space_group_name_H-M   'P 1'
#
loop_
_entity.id
_entity.type
_entity.pdbx_description
1 polymer ?
#
loop_
_entity_poly.entity_id
_entity_poly.type
_entity_poly.pdbx_seq_one_letter_code
_entity_poly.pdbx_strand_id
1 'polypeptide(L)'
;MPVKDYSTTANSNAAIAGINIAENCPAGNLNNALRQALADLRSYANGAEWFEYGDGDGAAAVTYLSGTSFAIAGTDVAGAWHSGRRVKASGSSTGTIYGVIASSSFATNTTVTVAWDSGSLQNESLTVWLGILSATNGAVPSASMTARGAVELATTAETLAGTDTGRAVTPDAMAAFWERGGDIASAGTISIGEGGYFHVTGTTTITDIDFATDRAGRHAWLIFDGVLTLTHNATTLILPGGANITTAAGDACLVVSEDGSENVRVPIYSRKDGAPAVPPTQVITKSFTSADTSIAQNSSPTFAHGFGALPKLVQFYLVCQSADGNYASGDVIQVTPHTIQDTGSGSGAAQFGAYVDTTNITVIAPNTTAVFKALDKTTRGQFFPDLTKWKLRVVAFA
;
A
#
# COMPACT_ATOMS: atom_id res chain seq x y z
N MET A 1 -62.30 -6.37 9.41
CA MET A 1 -61.66 -6.81 8.14
C MET A 1 -60.35 -6.09 8.12
N PRO A 2 -59.22 -6.76 7.90
CA PRO A 2 -57.94 -6.06 7.89
C PRO A 2 -58.01 -4.87 6.92
N VAL A 3 -57.39 -3.74 7.28
CA VAL A 3 -57.52 -2.44 6.57
C VAL A 3 -57.31 -2.54 5.07
N LYS A 4 -56.46 -3.48 4.64
CA LYS A 4 -56.22 -3.83 3.23
C LYS A 4 -57.48 -4.18 2.43
N ASP A 5 -58.50 -4.76 3.08
CA ASP A 5 -59.73 -5.22 2.41
C ASP A 5 -60.79 -4.11 2.35
N TYR A 6 -60.50 -2.91 2.87
CA TYR A 6 -61.37 -1.75 2.70
C TYR A 6 -61.25 -1.21 1.28
N SER A 7 -62.40 -0.91 0.69
CA SER A 7 -62.47 -0.30 -0.63
C SER A 7 -62.14 1.19 -0.54
N THR A 8 -61.37 1.67 -1.51
CA THR A 8 -61.13 3.09 -1.76
C THR A 8 -62.40 3.83 -2.24
N THR A 9 -63.36 3.09 -2.79
CA THR A 9 -64.71 3.60 -3.10
C THR A 9 -65.59 3.51 -1.86
N ALA A 10 -66.01 4.67 -1.33
CA ALA A 10 -66.78 4.77 -0.08
C ALA A 10 -68.02 3.86 -0.05
N ASN A 11 -68.84 3.92 -1.11
CA ASN A 11 -70.11 3.17 -1.19
C ASN A 11 -69.92 1.64 -1.25
N SER A 12 -68.74 1.15 -1.63
CA SER A 12 -68.47 -0.29 -1.68
C SER A 12 -68.16 -0.88 -0.29
N ASN A 13 -67.92 -0.04 0.72
CA ASN A 13 -67.73 -0.48 2.11
C ASN A 13 -69.08 -0.67 2.81
N ALA A 14 -69.96 -1.53 2.28
CA ALA A 14 -71.29 -1.77 2.84
C ALA A 14 -71.31 -2.63 4.12
N ALA A 15 -70.18 -3.26 4.48
CA ALA A 15 -70.04 -4.05 5.70
C ALA A 15 -68.61 -4.01 6.26
N ILE A 16 -68.46 -4.15 7.58
CA ILE A 16 -67.17 -4.29 8.26
C ILE A 16 -67.17 -5.57 9.09
N ALA A 17 -66.35 -6.56 8.71
CA ALA A 17 -66.26 -7.87 9.37
C ALA A 17 -67.63 -8.57 9.51
N GLY A 18 -68.45 -8.51 8.46
CA GLY A 18 -69.82 -9.05 8.45
C GLY A 18 -70.88 -8.17 9.13
N ILE A 19 -70.49 -7.04 9.73
CA ILE A 19 -71.43 -6.06 10.28
C ILE A 19 -71.94 -5.17 9.14
N ASN A 20 -73.22 -5.29 8.78
CA ASN A 20 -73.86 -4.44 7.76
C ASN A 20 -73.85 -2.97 8.21
N ILE A 21 -73.27 -2.09 7.40
CA ILE A 21 -73.25 -0.64 7.59
C ILE A 21 -73.87 0.13 6.42
N ALA A 22 -74.57 -0.56 5.51
CA ALA A 22 -75.34 0.09 4.46
C ALA A 22 -76.38 1.07 5.05
N GLU A 23 -76.85 2.00 4.22
CA GLU A 23 -77.89 2.95 4.61
C GLU A 23 -79.09 2.25 5.25
N ASN A 24 -79.63 2.87 6.30
CA ASN A 24 -80.73 2.32 7.11
C ASN A 24 -80.37 1.09 7.96
N CYS A 25 -79.08 0.80 8.19
CA CYS A 25 -78.68 -0.21 9.17
C CYS A 25 -79.06 0.20 10.62
N PRO A 26 -79.28 -0.77 11.53
CA PRO A 26 -79.54 -0.47 12.95
C PRO A 26 -78.39 0.32 13.59
N ALA A 27 -78.70 1.27 14.47
CA ALA A 27 -77.68 2.09 15.14
C ALA A 27 -76.62 1.27 15.92
N GLY A 28 -77.00 0.08 16.42
CA GLY A 28 -76.06 -0.85 17.06
C GLY A 28 -74.95 -1.36 16.13
N ASN A 29 -75.23 -1.49 14.83
CA ASN A 29 -74.24 -1.92 13.84
C ASN A 29 -73.15 -0.87 13.67
N LEU A 30 -73.51 0.42 13.68
CA LEU A 30 -72.54 1.51 13.57
C LEU A 30 -71.54 1.50 14.74
N ASN A 31 -72.03 1.27 15.97
CA ASN A 31 -71.15 1.15 17.15
C ASN A 31 -70.19 -0.05 17.04
N ASN A 32 -70.69 -1.21 16.61
CA ASN A 32 -69.85 -2.41 16.46
C ASN A 32 -68.85 -2.26 15.32
N ALA A 33 -69.27 -1.70 14.18
CA ALA A 33 -68.43 -1.45 13.02
C ALA A 33 -67.32 -0.44 13.35
N LEU A 34 -67.62 0.62 14.10
CA LEU A 34 -66.61 1.57 14.56
C LEU A 34 -65.57 0.90 15.47
N ARG A 35 -66.00 0.08 16.45
CA ARG A 35 -65.06 -0.67 17.30
C ARG A 35 -64.16 -1.58 16.48
N GLN A 36 -64.73 -2.25 15.48
CA GLN A 36 -63.97 -3.12 14.57
C GLN A 36 -63.00 -2.31 13.70
N ALA A 37 -63.42 -1.19 13.12
CA ALA A 37 -62.56 -0.32 12.32
C ALA A 37 -61.39 0.23 13.12
N LEU A 38 -61.61 0.60 14.39
CA LEU A 38 -60.55 1.02 15.31
C LEU A 38 -59.58 -0.12 15.63
N ALA A 39 -60.08 -1.35 15.79
CA ALA A 39 -59.23 -2.53 15.97
C ALA A 39 -58.39 -2.84 14.72
N ASP A 40 -59.00 -2.75 13.54
CA ASP A 40 -58.32 -2.96 12.24
C ASP A 40 -57.25 -1.88 12.03
N LEU A 41 -57.56 -0.61 12.32
CA LEU A 41 -56.60 0.51 12.26
C LEU A 41 -55.43 0.31 13.24
N ARG A 42 -55.71 -0.11 14.48
CA ARG A 42 -54.66 -0.38 15.47
C ARG A 42 -53.77 -1.55 15.02
N SER A 43 -54.37 -2.60 14.47
CA SER A 43 -53.64 -3.74 13.91
C SER A 43 -52.71 -3.31 12.77
N TYR A 44 -53.23 -2.52 11.82
CA TYR A 44 -52.44 -1.94 10.75
C TYR A 44 -51.28 -1.08 11.29
N ALA A 45 -51.56 -0.17 12.23
CA ALA A 45 -50.54 0.72 12.80
C ALA A 45 -49.40 -0.05 13.49
N ASN A 46 -49.68 -1.20 14.12
CA ASN A 46 -48.65 -2.04 14.72
C ASN A 46 -47.74 -2.72 13.68
N GLY A 47 -48.21 -2.92 12.46
CA GLY A 47 -47.49 -3.57 11.36
C GLY A 47 -47.06 -2.64 10.23
N ALA A 48 -47.18 -1.32 10.40
CA ALA A 48 -47.14 -0.34 9.32
C ALA A 48 -45.86 -0.34 8.46
N GLU A 49 -44.75 -0.89 8.96
CA GLU A 49 -43.53 -1.12 8.17
C GLU A 49 -43.80 -1.97 6.91
N TRP A 50 -44.74 -2.92 7.01
CA TRP A 50 -45.13 -3.86 5.96
C TRP A 50 -46.61 -3.73 5.65
N PHE A 51 -46.94 -3.13 4.51
CA PHE A 51 -48.31 -2.93 4.09
C PHE A 51 -48.78 -4.03 3.13
N GLU A 52 -49.89 -4.69 3.46
CA GLU A 52 -50.51 -5.67 2.58
C GLU A 52 -51.30 -4.93 1.50
N TYR A 53 -50.62 -4.56 0.42
CA TYR A 53 -51.22 -3.73 -0.63
C TYR A 53 -52.25 -4.50 -1.48
N GLY A 54 -52.00 -5.79 -1.75
CA GLY A 54 -52.87 -6.59 -2.61
C GLY A 54 -53.00 -6.00 -4.02
N ASP A 55 -54.24 -5.73 -4.44
CA ASP A 55 -54.62 -5.03 -5.67
C ASP A 55 -54.91 -3.54 -5.46
N GLY A 56 -54.71 -3.04 -4.23
CA GLY A 56 -54.94 -1.64 -3.86
C GLY A 56 -56.40 -1.27 -3.60
N ASP A 57 -57.35 -2.20 -3.75
CA ASP A 57 -58.78 -1.93 -3.55
C ASP A 57 -59.56 -3.19 -3.14
N GLY A 58 -59.76 -3.37 -1.84
CA GLY A 58 -60.50 -4.52 -1.34
C GLY A 58 -59.67 -5.80 -1.24
N ALA A 59 -60.36 -6.95 -1.25
CA ALA A 59 -59.72 -8.24 -1.03
C ALA A 59 -59.02 -8.76 -2.29
N ALA A 60 -57.69 -8.79 -2.26
CA ALA A 60 -56.87 -9.26 -3.38
C ALA A 60 -56.65 -10.79 -3.37
N ALA A 61 -56.64 -11.41 -4.56
CA ALA A 61 -56.26 -12.81 -4.74
C ALA A 61 -54.80 -12.93 -5.18
N VAL A 62 -53.96 -13.47 -4.30
CA VAL A 62 -52.53 -13.72 -4.54
C VAL A 62 -52.34 -15.19 -4.91
N THR A 63 -51.74 -15.44 -6.07
CA THR A 63 -51.55 -16.80 -6.60
C THR A 63 -50.06 -17.11 -6.77
N TYR A 64 -49.61 -18.25 -6.27
CA TYR A 64 -48.26 -18.75 -6.54
C TYR A 64 -48.05 -18.99 -8.04
N LEU A 65 -46.88 -18.60 -8.56
CA LEU A 65 -46.47 -18.93 -9.93
C LEU A 65 -45.19 -19.79 -9.94
N SER A 66 -44.18 -19.38 -9.16
CA SER A 66 -42.92 -20.09 -9.02
C SER A 66 -42.26 -19.76 -7.68
N GLY A 67 -41.14 -20.41 -7.37
CA GLY A 67 -40.37 -20.13 -6.15
C GLY A 67 -39.94 -18.67 -5.99
N THR A 68 -39.91 -17.89 -7.08
CA THR A 68 -39.52 -16.47 -7.11
C THR A 68 -40.61 -15.54 -7.62
N SER A 69 -41.84 -16.03 -7.85
CA SER A 69 -42.89 -15.19 -8.43
C SER A 69 -44.30 -15.55 -7.99
N PHE A 70 -45.14 -14.52 -7.91
CA PHE A 70 -46.58 -14.64 -7.65
C PHE A 70 -47.36 -13.69 -8.56
N ALA A 71 -48.67 -13.90 -8.66
CA ALA A 71 -49.60 -13.07 -9.40
C ALA A 71 -50.62 -12.41 -8.46
N ILE A 72 -50.98 -11.16 -8.76
CA ILE A 72 -52.12 -10.46 -8.17
C ILE A 72 -53.21 -10.41 -9.25
N ALA A 73 -54.38 -10.95 -8.92
CA ALA A 73 -55.43 -11.17 -9.92
C ALA A 73 -56.11 -9.87 -10.37
N GLY A 74 -56.40 -9.75 -11.67
CA GLY A 74 -57.47 -8.90 -12.20
C GLY A 74 -57.23 -7.39 -12.27
N THR A 75 -56.13 -6.86 -11.73
CA THR A 75 -55.87 -5.41 -11.65
C THR A 75 -54.43 -5.09 -12.01
N ASP A 76 -54.21 -3.99 -12.74
CA ASP A 76 -52.86 -3.46 -13.00
C ASP A 76 -52.34 -2.71 -11.77
N VAL A 77 -51.52 -3.41 -10.98
CA VAL A 77 -50.82 -2.85 -9.83
C VAL A 77 -49.31 -2.85 -10.00
N ALA A 78 -48.83 -2.95 -11.24
CA ALA A 78 -47.39 -3.02 -11.53
C ALA A 78 -46.64 -1.77 -11.01
N GLY A 79 -47.29 -0.61 -11.01
CA GLY A 79 -46.74 0.63 -10.48
C GLY A 79 -46.52 0.64 -8.96
N ALA A 80 -47.38 -0.03 -8.19
CA ALA A 80 -47.21 -0.15 -6.73
C ALA A 80 -46.17 -1.22 -6.37
N TRP A 81 -46.18 -2.33 -7.10
CA TRP A 81 -45.24 -3.45 -7.00
C TRP A 81 -44.02 -3.26 -7.91
N HIS A 82 -43.47 -2.06 -7.97
CA HIS A 82 -42.37 -1.74 -8.89
C HIS A 82 -41.03 -2.33 -8.44
N SER A 83 -40.09 -2.42 -9.39
CA SER A 83 -38.73 -2.93 -9.14
C SER A 83 -37.98 -2.13 -8.07
N GLY A 84 -37.12 -2.81 -7.31
CA GLY A 84 -36.31 -2.26 -6.21
C GLY A 84 -37.05 -2.13 -4.88
N ARG A 85 -38.39 -2.23 -4.85
CA ARG A 85 -39.16 -2.12 -3.60
C ARG A 85 -39.01 -3.39 -2.77
N ARG A 86 -38.94 -3.24 -1.44
CA ARG A 86 -38.93 -4.38 -0.51
C ARG A 86 -40.27 -5.08 -0.50
N VAL A 87 -40.22 -6.40 -0.39
CA VAL A 87 -41.39 -7.28 -0.27
C VAL A 87 -41.15 -8.31 0.81
N LYS A 88 -42.21 -8.64 1.54
CA LYS A 88 -42.28 -9.75 2.48
C LYS A 88 -43.35 -10.72 1.99
N ALA A 89 -43.11 -12.02 2.11
CA ALA A 89 -44.10 -13.05 1.83
C ALA A 89 -44.18 -14.04 2.99
N SER A 90 -45.37 -14.59 3.22
CA SER A 90 -45.59 -15.62 4.22
C SER A 90 -46.54 -16.69 3.71
N GLY A 91 -46.19 -17.93 4.04
CA GLY A 91 -47.00 -19.12 3.84
C GLY A 91 -46.68 -20.13 4.93
N SER A 92 -47.56 -21.11 5.16
CA SER A 92 -47.35 -22.11 6.22
C SER A 92 -46.09 -22.96 5.96
N SER A 93 -45.82 -23.26 4.69
CA SER A 93 -44.64 -24.04 4.25
C SER A 93 -43.46 -23.15 3.89
N THR A 94 -43.73 -21.98 3.31
CA THR A 94 -42.75 -20.95 2.93
C THR A 94 -42.06 -20.35 4.17
N GLY A 95 -42.76 -20.30 5.31
CA GLY A 95 -42.35 -19.47 6.43
C GLY A 95 -42.48 -17.98 6.07
N THR A 96 -41.78 -17.11 6.80
CA THR A 96 -41.70 -15.68 6.46
C THR A 96 -40.37 -15.40 5.77
N ILE A 97 -40.45 -14.92 4.53
CA ILE A 97 -39.28 -14.57 3.72
C ILE A 97 -39.36 -13.12 3.25
N TYR A 98 -38.20 -12.55 2.93
CA TYR A 98 -38.05 -11.17 2.50
C TYR A 98 -37.23 -11.09 1.23
N GLY A 99 -37.50 -10.08 0.41
CA GLY A 99 -36.80 -9.90 -0.86
C GLY A 99 -36.97 -8.51 -1.43
N VAL A 100 -36.39 -8.33 -2.61
CA VAL A 100 -36.52 -7.12 -3.43
C VAL A 100 -37.22 -7.50 -4.72
N ILE A 101 -38.24 -6.72 -5.10
CA ILE A 101 -38.93 -6.94 -6.37
C ILE A 101 -37.94 -6.71 -7.50
N ALA A 102 -37.69 -7.74 -8.30
CA ALA A 102 -36.84 -7.65 -9.49
C ALA A 102 -37.60 -7.01 -10.65
N SER A 103 -38.85 -7.43 -10.87
CA SER A 103 -39.70 -6.91 -11.94
C SER A 103 -41.18 -7.09 -11.62
N SER A 104 -42.02 -6.27 -12.26
CA SER A 104 -43.47 -6.43 -12.22
C SER A 104 -44.08 -6.01 -13.56
N SER A 105 -45.04 -6.79 -14.04
CA SER A 105 -45.69 -6.57 -15.33
C SER A 105 -47.14 -7.04 -15.30
N PHE A 106 -48.03 -6.25 -15.89
CA PHE A 106 -49.45 -6.58 -16.00
C PHE A 106 -49.79 -7.19 -17.37
N ALA A 107 -50.66 -8.21 -17.33
CA ALA A 107 -51.35 -8.75 -18.50
C ALA A 107 -52.85 -8.93 -18.15
N THR A 108 -53.27 -10.14 -17.78
CA THR A 108 -54.57 -10.34 -17.10
C THR A 108 -54.43 -10.17 -15.59
N ASN A 109 -53.28 -10.56 -15.06
CA ASN A 109 -52.88 -10.42 -13.66
C ASN A 109 -51.55 -9.67 -13.61
N THR A 110 -51.26 -8.95 -12.53
CA THR A 110 -49.91 -8.41 -12.31
C THR A 110 -49.01 -9.53 -11.81
N THR A 111 -48.00 -9.88 -12.60
CA THR A 111 -46.97 -10.84 -12.21
C THR A 111 -45.82 -10.09 -11.56
N VAL A 112 -45.45 -10.49 -10.34
CA VAL A 112 -44.34 -9.92 -9.57
C VAL A 112 -43.26 -10.99 -9.42
N THR A 113 -42.03 -10.65 -9.83
CA THR A 113 -40.85 -11.50 -9.67
C THR A 113 -39.95 -10.89 -8.61
N VAL A 114 -39.45 -11.70 -7.68
CA VAL A 114 -38.73 -11.27 -6.50
C VAL A 114 -37.37 -11.97 -6.42
N ALA A 115 -36.32 -11.20 -6.12
CA ALA A 115 -35.06 -11.73 -5.63
C ALA A 115 -35.16 -11.85 -4.10
N TRP A 116 -35.30 -13.07 -3.59
CA TRP A 116 -35.37 -13.33 -2.15
C TRP A 116 -34.00 -13.21 -1.51
N ASP A 117 -33.94 -12.64 -0.31
CA ASP A 117 -32.71 -12.55 0.50
C ASP A 117 -32.25 -13.96 0.91
N SER A 118 -33.22 -14.85 1.16
CA SER A 118 -33.04 -16.27 1.40
C SER A 118 -34.38 -17.02 1.23
N GLY A 119 -34.31 -18.33 0.99
CA GLY A 119 -35.50 -19.18 0.84
C GLY A 119 -36.20 -19.05 -0.52
N SER A 120 -37.38 -19.65 -0.63
CA SER A 120 -38.22 -19.60 -1.85
C SER A 120 -39.69 -19.84 -1.52
N LEU A 121 -40.59 -19.26 -2.33
CA LEU A 121 -42.03 -19.49 -2.21
C LEU A 121 -42.37 -20.96 -2.45
N GLN A 122 -43.35 -21.47 -1.69
CA GLN A 122 -43.96 -22.77 -1.92
C GLN A 122 -45.34 -22.60 -2.59
N ASN A 123 -45.81 -23.65 -3.27
CA ASN A 123 -47.11 -23.65 -3.92
C ASN A 123 -48.25 -23.80 -2.89
N GLU A 124 -48.65 -22.69 -2.29
CA GLU A 124 -49.67 -22.61 -1.25
C GLU A 124 -50.40 -21.26 -1.30
N SER A 125 -51.35 -21.05 -0.38
CA SER A 125 -51.90 -19.72 -0.15
C SER A 125 -50.83 -18.82 0.48
N LEU A 126 -50.57 -17.69 -0.17
CA LEU A 126 -49.55 -16.74 0.23
C LEU A 126 -50.17 -15.43 0.69
N THR A 127 -49.57 -14.83 1.72
CA THR A 127 -49.81 -13.43 2.07
C THR A 127 -48.56 -12.64 1.72
N VAL A 128 -48.72 -11.50 1.04
CA VAL A 128 -47.59 -10.69 0.53
C VAL A 128 -47.75 -9.23 0.93
N TRP A 129 -46.65 -8.61 1.36
CA TRP A 129 -46.61 -7.23 1.83
C TRP A 129 -45.55 -6.44 1.08
N LEU A 130 -45.84 -5.17 0.79
CA LEU A 130 -44.87 -4.19 0.35
C LEU A 130 -44.21 -3.51 1.55
N GLY A 131 -42.92 -3.21 1.43
CA GLY A 131 -42.27 -2.27 2.33
C GLY A 131 -42.91 -0.89 2.19
N ILE A 132 -43.08 -0.19 3.31
CA ILE A 132 -43.75 1.12 3.33
C ILE A 132 -43.07 2.15 2.42
N LEU A 133 -41.74 2.12 2.32
CA LEU A 133 -40.97 2.98 1.43
C LEU A 133 -40.97 2.43 0.00
N SER A 134 -41.26 3.29 -0.96
CA SER A 134 -41.00 3.03 -2.37
C SER A 134 -39.52 3.18 -2.68
N ALA A 135 -39.00 2.35 -3.57
CA ALA A 135 -37.65 2.49 -4.14
C ALA A 135 -37.54 3.58 -5.22
N THR A 136 -38.66 4.16 -5.69
CA THR A 136 -38.68 5.24 -6.67
C THR A 136 -39.40 6.44 -6.09
N ASN A 137 -38.80 7.64 -6.15
CA ASN A 137 -39.37 8.84 -5.53
C ASN A 137 -39.69 8.64 -4.03
N GLY A 138 -38.83 7.90 -3.33
CA GLY A 138 -39.00 7.57 -1.92
C GLY A 138 -39.01 8.81 -1.03
N ALA A 139 -39.72 8.73 0.10
CA ALA A 139 -39.79 9.80 1.09
C ALA A 139 -38.45 10.04 1.83
N VAL A 140 -37.54 9.06 1.77
CA VAL A 140 -36.15 9.19 2.22
C VAL A 140 -35.29 9.43 0.98
N PRO A 141 -34.65 10.60 0.83
CA PRO A 141 -33.78 10.86 -0.31
C PRO A 141 -32.48 10.06 -0.20
N SER A 142 -31.73 9.97 -1.30
CA SER A 142 -30.32 9.56 -1.25
C SER A 142 -29.50 10.58 -0.45
N ALA A 143 -28.53 10.12 0.33
CA ALA A 143 -27.64 11.03 1.03
C ALA A 143 -26.73 11.79 0.05
N SER A 144 -26.35 13.00 0.42
CA SER A 144 -25.38 13.82 -0.31
C SER A 144 -24.59 14.68 0.67
N MET A 145 -23.64 15.48 0.16
CA MET A 145 -22.93 16.47 0.98
C MET A 145 -23.84 17.53 1.60
N THR A 146 -25.07 17.70 1.09
CA THR A 146 -26.02 18.73 1.53
C THR A 146 -27.33 18.17 2.06
N ALA A 147 -27.57 16.86 1.93
CA ALA A 147 -28.80 16.21 2.36
C ALA A 147 -28.52 14.92 3.13
N ARG A 148 -29.23 14.74 4.25
CA ARG A 148 -29.28 13.45 4.96
C ARG A 148 -30.17 12.49 4.17
N GLY A 149 -29.79 11.21 4.11
CA GLY A 149 -30.53 10.24 3.31
C GLY A 149 -30.01 8.81 3.48
N ALA A 150 -30.51 7.91 2.64
CA ALA A 150 -30.01 6.54 2.54
C ALA A 150 -28.66 6.50 1.81
N VAL A 151 -27.80 5.57 2.21
CA VAL A 151 -26.52 5.26 1.54
C VAL A 151 -26.45 3.77 1.27
N GLU A 152 -25.81 3.41 0.16
CA GLU A 152 -25.25 2.08 -0.02
C GLU A 152 -23.82 2.06 0.51
N LEU A 153 -23.36 0.91 0.99
CA LEU A 153 -22.00 0.76 1.53
C LEU A 153 -21.06 0.28 0.42
N ALA A 154 -19.89 0.90 0.33
CA ALA A 154 -18.83 0.47 -0.56
C ALA A 154 -18.16 -0.80 -0.01
N THR A 155 -17.77 -1.69 -0.92
CA THR A 155 -16.87 -2.82 -0.63
C THR A 155 -15.45 -2.35 -0.35
N THR A 156 -14.58 -3.23 0.16
CA THR A 156 -13.15 -2.92 0.37
C THR A 156 -12.45 -2.60 -0.96
N ALA A 157 -12.75 -3.36 -2.02
CA ALA A 157 -12.22 -3.14 -3.36
C ALA A 157 -12.67 -1.80 -3.98
N GLU A 158 -13.94 -1.43 -3.85
CA GLU A 158 -14.43 -0.12 -4.31
C GLU A 158 -13.78 1.04 -3.53
N THR A 159 -13.55 0.83 -2.23
CA THR A 159 -12.89 1.81 -1.37
C THR A 159 -11.41 1.99 -1.75
N LEU A 160 -10.69 0.90 -2.00
CA LEU A 160 -9.30 0.93 -2.49
C LEU A 160 -9.18 1.55 -3.89
N ALA A 161 -10.10 1.21 -4.79
CA ALA A 161 -10.15 1.80 -6.13
C ALA A 161 -10.45 3.30 -6.06
N GLY A 162 -11.30 3.75 -5.12
CA GLY A 162 -11.56 5.16 -4.82
C GLY A 162 -12.26 5.92 -5.95
N THR A 163 -13.01 5.22 -6.80
CA THR A 163 -13.72 5.80 -7.95
C THR A 163 -15.23 5.96 -7.72
N ASP A 164 -15.79 5.29 -6.71
CA ASP A 164 -17.21 5.37 -6.37
C ASP A 164 -17.54 6.71 -5.70
N THR A 165 -18.58 7.38 -6.21
CA THR A 165 -19.06 8.68 -5.68
C THR A 165 -20.42 8.59 -4.98
N GLY A 166 -21.08 7.43 -5.00
CA GLY A 166 -22.43 7.23 -4.48
C GLY A 166 -22.48 6.41 -3.19
N ARG A 167 -21.46 5.59 -2.92
CA ARG A 167 -21.42 4.70 -1.75
C ARG A 167 -20.60 5.26 -0.60
N ALA A 168 -21.03 4.94 0.61
CA ALA A 168 -20.35 5.30 1.84
C ALA A 168 -19.31 4.25 2.25
N VAL A 169 -18.16 4.69 2.75
CA VAL A 169 -17.10 3.83 3.28
C VAL A 169 -17.46 3.36 4.69
N THR A 170 -17.23 2.08 4.99
CA THR A 170 -17.34 1.51 6.35
C THR A 170 -15.99 1.57 7.07
N PRO A 171 -15.94 1.47 8.42
CA PRO A 171 -14.66 1.37 9.14
C PRO A 171 -13.78 0.20 8.67
N ASP A 172 -14.39 -0.93 8.33
CA ASP A 172 -13.72 -2.12 7.79
C ASP A 172 -13.12 -1.87 6.41
N ALA A 173 -13.90 -1.29 5.48
CA ALA A 173 -13.40 -0.94 4.17
C ALA A 173 -12.31 0.14 4.20
N MET A 174 -12.31 1.01 5.22
CA MET A 174 -11.20 1.95 5.44
C MET A 174 -9.96 1.22 5.98
N ALA A 175 -10.13 0.17 6.78
CA ALA A 175 -9.02 -0.63 7.30
C ALA A 175 -8.24 -1.37 6.22
N ALA A 176 -8.87 -1.68 5.08
CA ALA A 176 -8.23 -2.27 3.90
C ALA A 176 -7.01 -1.48 3.37
N PHE A 177 -6.83 -0.21 3.77
CA PHE A 177 -5.62 0.57 3.47
C PHE A 177 -4.42 0.28 4.38
N TRP A 178 -4.62 -0.14 5.64
CA TRP A 178 -3.54 -0.23 6.65
C TRP A 178 -3.45 -1.56 7.39
N GLU A 179 -4.43 -2.44 7.23
CA GLU A 179 -4.40 -3.74 7.89
C GLU A 179 -3.22 -4.60 7.42
N ARG A 180 -2.87 -5.59 8.25
CA ARG A 180 -1.86 -6.59 7.88
C ARG A 180 -2.49 -7.53 6.86
N GLY A 181 -1.98 -7.53 5.64
CA GLY A 181 -2.35 -8.52 4.64
C GLY A 181 -1.72 -9.89 4.89
N GLY A 182 -2.13 -10.87 4.09
CA GLY A 182 -1.50 -12.19 4.08
C GLY A 182 -0.04 -12.14 3.62
N ASP A 183 0.76 -13.13 4.02
CA ASP A 183 2.15 -13.22 3.59
C ASP A 183 2.22 -13.45 2.07
N ILE A 184 3.12 -12.75 1.39
CA ILE A 184 3.30 -12.80 -0.07
C ILE A 184 4.53 -13.66 -0.35
N ALA A 185 4.39 -14.75 -1.10
CA ALA A 185 5.55 -15.50 -1.58
C ALA A 185 6.28 -14.72 -2.68
N SER A 186 7.60 -14.57 -2.56
CA SER A 186 8.44 -13.94 -3.58
C SER A 186 8.38 -14.70 -4.91
N ALA A 187 8.23 -13.94 -5.99
CA ALA A 187 8.17 -14.40 -7.37
C ALA A 187 8.71 -13.29 -8.29
N GLY A 188 8.85 -13.56 -9.60
CA GLY A 188 9.29 -12.53 -10.56
C GLY A 188 8.40 -11.28 -10.52
N THR A 189 7.09 -11.49 -10.54
CA THR A 189 6.09 -10.45 -10.25
C THR A 189 5.33 -10.86 -8.99
N ILE A 190 5.23 -9.96 -8.02
CA ILE A 190 4.36 -10.14 -6.84
C ILE A 190 3.16 -9.20 -6.94
N SER A 191 2.00 -9.66 -6.45
CA SER A 191 0.79 -8.84 -6.39
C SER A 191 0.40 -8.56 -4.94
N ILE A 192 0.20 -7.28 -4.62
CA ILE A 192 -0.17 -6.79 -3.31
C ILE A 192 -1.71 -6.72 -3.23
N GLY A 193 -2.27 -7.60 -2.40
CA GLY A 193 -3.70 -7.65 -2.09
C GLY A 193 -4.17 -6.47 -1.23
N GLU A 194 -5.31 -6.61 -0.55
CA GLU A 194 -5.76 -5.63 0.44
C GLU A 194 -4.84 -5.60 1.68
N GLY A 195 -4.74 -4.42 2.29
CA GLY A 195 -3.81 -4.13 3.39
C GLY A 195 -2.74 -3.11 3.03
N GLY A 196 -2.04 -2.65 4.07
CA GLY A 196 -0.92 -1.70 4.00
C GLY A 196 0.38 -2.24 4.58
N TYR A 197 0.40 -3.50 5.03
CA TYR A 197 1.56 -4.12 5.67
C TYR A 197 1.62 -5.62 5.36
N PHE A 198 2.72 -6.08 4.78
CA PHE A 198 2.87 -7.46 4.30
C PHE A 198 4.26 -8.01 4.63
N HIS A 199 4.33 -9.31 4.90
CA HIS A 199 5.58 -10.05 4.88
C HIS A 199 5.81 -10.65 3.50
N VAL A 200 7.04 -10.59 3.01
CA VAL A 200 7.48 -11.22 1.77
C VAL A 200 8.35 -12.42 2.13
N THR A 201 7.83 -13.62 1.84
CA THR A 201 8.46 -14.90 2.13
C THR A 201 9.22 -15.45 0.92
N GLY A 202 10.09 -16.43 1.15
CA GLY A 202 10.91 -17.03 0.09
C GLY A 202 12.12 -16.18 -0.32
N THR A 203 12.78 -16.59 -1.40
CA THR A 203 14.08 -16.05 -1.84
C THR A 203 14.14 -15.79 -3.34
N THR A 204 13.00 -15.79 -4.04
CA THR A 204 12.97 -15.58 -5.49
C THR A 204 13.22 -14.12 -5.81
N THR A 205 14.02 -13.85 -6.84
CA THR A 205 14.21 -12.49 -7.37
C THR A 205 12.88 -11.88 -7.77
N ILE A 206 12.63 -10.66 -7.29
CA ILE A 206 11.48 -9.85 -7.68
C ILE A 206 11.96 -8.85 -8.74
N THR A 207 11.34 -8.89 -9.89
CA THR A 207 11.55 -7.94 -10.99
C THR A 207 10.43 -6.92 -11.11
N ASP A 208 9.27 -7.20 -10.51
CA ASP A 208 8.08 -6.39 -10.65
C ASP A 208 7.13 -6.51 -9.45
N ILE A 209 6.37 -5.45 -9.16
CA ILE A 209 5.43 -5.39 -8.03
C ILE A 209 4.17 -4.69 -8.51
N ASP A 210 3.02 -5.36 -8.37
CA ASP A 210 1.72 -4.81 -8.74
C ASP A 210 0.80 -4.70 -7.52
N PHE A 211 -0.18 -3.79 -7.56
CA PHE A 211 -1.29 -3.80 -6.63
C PHE A 211 -2.51 -4.47 -7.27
N ALA A 212 -3.10 -5.47 -6.61
CA ALA A 212 -4.26 -6.20 -7.14
C ALA A 212 -5.47 -5.29 -7.40
N THR A 213 -5.65 -4.27 -6.56
CA THR A 213 -6.53 -3.12 -6.82
C THR A 213 -5.67 -1.88 -6.74
N ASP A 214 -5.32 -1.34 -7.90
CA ASP A 214 -4.39 -0.22 -7.97
C ASP A 214 -5.10 1.13 -8.08
N ARG A 215 -4.43 2.14 -7.53
CA ARG A 215 -4.76 3.55 -7.62
C ARG A 215 -3.47 4.33 -7.39
N ALA A 216 -3.18 5.29 -8.27
CA ALA A 216 -2.01 6.16 -8.10
C ALA A 216 -1.97 6.76 -6.68
N GLY A 217 -0.82 6.60 -6.01
CA GLY A 217 -0.58 6.97 -4.62
C GLY A 217 -0.86 5.87 -3.59
N ARG A 218 -1.40 4.71 -3.99
CA ARG A 218 -1.55 3.54 -3.11
C ARG A 218 -0.16 3.08 -2.68
N HIS A 219 -0.04 2.74 -1.40
CA HIS A 219 1.23 2.34 -0.81
C HIS A 219 1.07 1.20 0.20
N ALA A 220 2.15 0.44 0.37
CA ALA A 220 2.22 -0.63 1.35
C ALA A 220 3.64 -0.80 1.89
N TRP A 221 3.76 -1.27 3.12
CA TRP A 221 5.01 -1.73 3.69
C TRP A 221 5.22 -3.21 3.37
N LEU A 222 6.42 -3.54 2.88
CA LEU A 222 6.89 -4.91 2.72
C LEU A 222 8.01 -5.18 3.72
N ILE A 223 7.93 -6.30 4.44
CA ILE A 223 8.99 -6.82 5.32
C ILE A 223 9.53 -8.09 4.68
N PHE A 224 10.82 -8.16 4.41
CA PHE A 224 11.42 -9.33 3.79
C PHE A 224 11.82 -10.36 4.84
N ASP A 225 11.33 -11.59 4.74
CA ASP A 225 11.67 -12.66 5.69
C ASP A 225 12.97 -13.40 5.31
N GLY A 226 13.47 -13.17 4.10
CA GLY A 226 14.64 -13.84 3.54
C GLY A 226 15.46 -12.95 2.62
N VAL A 227 16.54 -13.55 2.10
CA VAL A 227 17.44 -12.90 1.14
C VAL A 227 16.89 -13.13 -0.27
N LEU A 228 16.59 -12.04 -0.97
CA LEU A 228 16.25 -12.01 -2.38
C LEU A 228 16.89 -10.79 -3.06
N THR A 229 16.70 -10.66 -4.36
CA THR A 229 17.08 -9.44 -5.09
C THR A 229 15.83 -8.73 -5.60
N LEU A 230 15.70 -7.45 -5.25
CA LEU A 230 14.84 -6.51 -5.96
C LEU A 230 15.63 -6.00 -7.18
N THR A 231 15.11 -6.25 -8.38
CA THR A 231 15.76 -5.84 -9.63
C THR A 231 15.25 -4.46 -10.03
N HIS A 232 16.16 -3.50 -10.15
CA HIS A 232 15.80 -2.16 -10.56
C HIS A 232 15.42 -2.11 -12.05
N ASN A 233 14.30 -1.46 -12.34
CA ASN A 233 13.95 -0.96 -13.66
C ASN A 233 13.68 0.56 -13.56
N ALA A 234 14.11 1.32 -14.56
CA ALA A 234 13.98 2.79 -14.56
C ALA A 234 12.53 3.28 -14.71
N THR A 235 11.59 2.41 -15.10
CA THR A 235 10.17 2.73 -15.30
C THR A 235 9.25 1.92 -14.39
N THR A 236 9.36 0.59 -14.35
CA THR A 236 8.35 -0.26 -13.69
C THR A 236 8.63 -0.52 -12.20
N LEU A 237 9.84 -0.94 -11.83
CA LEU A 237 10.27 -1.12 -10.43
C LEU A 237 11.44 -0.19 -10.08
N ILE A 238 11.09 1.00 -9.60
CA ILE A 238 12.06 2.07 -9.38
C ILE A 238 12.60 2.01 -7.96
N LEU A 239 13.84 1.56 -7.80
CA LEU A 239 14.51 1.39 -6.51
C LEU A 239 15.34 2.63 -6.12
N PRO A 240 15.54 2.89 -4.82
CA PRO A 240 16.36 4.01 -4.38
C PRO A 240 17.82 3.80 -4.83
N GLY A 241 18.43 4.87 -5.34
CA GLY A 241 19.81 4.84 -5.86
C GLY A 241 19.97 4.25 -7.26
N GLY A 242 18.88 3.83 -7.92
CA GLY A 242 18.92 3.35 -9.31
C GLY A 242 19.73 2.07 -9.50
N ALA A 243 19.74 1.19 -8.50
CA ALA A 243 20.49 -0.06 -8.50
C ALA A 243 19.68 -1.19 -7.86
N ASN A 244 20.02 -2.44 -8.21
CA ASN A 244 19.44 -3.62 -7.57
C ASN A 244 19.73 -3.60 -6.06
N ILE A 245 18.77 -4.08 -5.27
CA ILE A 245 18.91 -4.21 -3.81
C ILE A 245 18.86 -5.70 -3.47
N THR A 246 19.87 -6.17 -2.74
CA THR A 246 19.85 -7.50 -2.12
C THR A 246 19.30 -7.35 -0.71
N THR A 247 18.21 -8.04 -0.41
CA THR A 247 17.54 -7.96 0.88
C THR A 247 18.20 -8.86 1.91
N ALA A 248 17.90 -8.60 3.18
CA ALA A 248 18.13 -9.51 4.30
C ALA A 248 16.85 -9.67 5.12
N ALA A 249 16.82 -10.71 5.97
CA ALA A 249 15.68 -10.96 6.84
C ALA A 249 15.44 -9.80 7.82
N GLY A 250 14.22 -9.27 7.82
CA GLY A 250 13.75 -8.13 8.59
C GLY A 250 14.05 -6.77 7.96
N ASP A 251 14.60 -6.72 6.74
CA ASP A 251 14.62 -5.48 5.96
C ASP A 251 13.19 -5.07 5.59
N ALA A 252 12.97 -3.76 5.43
CA ALA A 252 11.67 -3.19 5.14
C ALA A 252 11.74 -2.19 4.00
N CYS A 253 10.70 -2.14 3.15
CA CYS A 253 10.55 -1.07 2.18
C CYS A 253 9.11 -0.58 2.07
N LEU A 254 8.97 0.72 1.78
CA LEU A 254 7.70 1.30 1.36
C LEU A 254 7.62 1.20 -0.17
N VAL A 255 6.54 0.64 -0.69
CA VAL A 255 6.23 0.62 -2.12
C VAL A 255 5.05 1.54 -2.42
N VAL A 256 5.10 2.26 -3.53
CA VAL A 256 4.07 3.23 -3.94
C VAL A 256 3.78 3.06 -5.43
N SER A 257 2.51 2.93 -5.82
CA SER A 257 2.09 3.03 -7.22
C SER A 257 2.10 4.51 -7.65
N GLU A 258 2.87 4.86 -8.69
CA GLU A 258 2.96 6.24 -9.18
C GLU A 258 1.82 6.61 -10.12
N ASP A 259 1.29 5.63 -10.88
CA ASP A 259 0.34 5.88 -11.96
C ASP A 259 -0.95 5.05 -11.89
N GLY A 260 -1.07 4.15 -10.93
CA GLY A 260 -2.22 3.24 -10.84
C GLY A 260 -2.16 2.09 -11.85
N SER A 261 -0.98 1.76 -12.37
CA SER A 261 -0.74 0.65 -13.28
C SER A 261 0.59 -0.07 -12.97
N GLU A 262 1.59 0.02 -13.84
CA GLU A 262 2.82 -0.80 -13.80
C GLU A 262 4.02 -0.05 -13.20
N ASN A 263 3.87 1.23 -12.84
CA ASN A 263 4.98 2.04 -12.33
C ASN A 263 4.95 2.08 -10.80
N VAL A 264 5.75 1.22 -10.17
CA VAL A 264 5.94 1.17 -8.72
C VAL A 264 7.31 1.73 -8.32
N ARG A 265 7.28 2.69 -7.39
CA ARG A 265 8.47 3.26 -6.77
C ARG A 265 8.65 2.73 -5.36
N VAL A 266 9.91 2.47 -5.01
CA VAL A 266 10.37 2.24 -3.65
C VAL A 266 11.06 3.51 -3.14
N PRO A 267 10.34 4.48 -2.54
CA PRO A 267 10.95 5.71 -2.03
C PRO A 267 11.86 5.46 -0.82
N ILE A 268 11.56 4.43 -0.02
CA ILE A 268 12.27 4.12 1.22
C ILE A 268 12.58 2.63 1.24
N TYR A 269 13.86 2.31 1.42
CA TYR A 269 14.34 0.99 1.80
C TYR A 269 15.17 1.14 3.07
N SER A 270 14.81 0.41 4.13
CA SER A 270 15.56 0.36 5.37
C SER A 270 16.06 -1.04 5.62
N ARG A 271 17.37 -1.19 5.75
CA ARG A 271 17.94 -2.41 6.30
C ARG A 271 17.59 -2.49 7.78
N LYS A 272 17.43 -3.72 8.30
CA LYS A 272 17.17 -3.95 9.72
C LYS A 272 18.26 -3.37 10.63
N ASP A 273 19.51 -3.41 10.17
CA ASP A 273 20.68 -2.92 10.89
C ASP A 273 20.91 -1.40 10.76
N GLY A 274 20.07 -0.71 9.97
CA GLY A 274 20.21 0.72 9.69
C GLY A 274 21.36 1.07 8.73
N ALA A 275 22.04 0.09 8.15
CA ALA A 275 23.06 0.34 7.14
C ALA A 275 22.41 0.91 5.85
N PRO A 276 23.15 1.73 5.08
CA PRO A 276 22.61 2.29 3.84
C PRO A 276 22.25 1.18 2.84
N ALA A 277 21.08 1.30 2.19
CA ALA A 277 20.56 0.34 1.22
C ALA A 277 21.56 0.11 0.06
N VAL A 278 22.12 1.21 -0.44
CA VAL A 278 23.19 1.25 -1.44
C VAL A 278 24.45 1.78 -0.75
N PRO A 279 25.58 1.04 -0.75
CA PRO A 279 26.82 1.54 -0.19
C PRO A 279 27.23 2.86 -0.84
N PRO A 280 27.73 3.85 -0.09
CA PRO A 280 28.24 5.07 -0.69
C PRO A 280 29.39 4.72 -1.66
N THR A 281 29.48 5.45 -2.77
CA THR A 281 30.60 5.31 -3.71
C THR A 281 31.92 5.50 -2.95
N GLN A 282 32.68 4.42 -2.79
CA GLN A 282 33.99 4.50 -2.13
C GLN A 282 34.93 5.31 -3.02
N VAL A 283 35.44 6.43 -2.48
CA VAL A 283 36.36 7.30 -3.21
C VAL A 283 37.76 6.69 -3.27
N ILE A 284 38.13 5.79 -2.35
CA ILE A 284 39.38 5.02 -2.39
C ILE A 284 39.01 3.55 -2.45
N THR A 285 39.41 2.86 -3.52
CA THR A 285 39.10 1.45 -3.79
C THR A 285 40.33 0.61 -4.04
N LYS A 286 41.47 1.25 -4.34
CA LYS A 286 42.76 0.60 -4.55
C LYS A 286 43.79 1.13 -3.56
N SER A 287 44.72 0.27 -3.16
CA SER A 287 45.88 0.65 -2.34
C SER A 287 47.15 0.03 -2.90
N PHE A 288 48.28 0.70 -2.67
CA PHE A 288 49.61 0.27 -3.04
C PHE A 288 50.56 0.56 -1.88
N THR A 289 51.45 -0.37 -1.58
CA THR A 289 52.55 -0.18 -0.63
C THR A 289 53.82 -0.75 -1.27
N SER A 290 54.85 0.07 -1.39
CA SER A 290 56.14 -0.36 -1.94
C SER A 290 56.91 -1.22 -0.94
N ALA A 291 57.89 -1.99 -1.44
CA ALA A 291 58.95 -2.53 -0.59
C ALA A 291 59.81 -1.39 0.01
N ASP A 292 60.39 -1.65 1.18
CA ASP A 292 61.34 -0.74 1.82
C ASP A 292 62.60 -0.63 0.96
N THR A 293 62.84 0.55 0.41
CA THR A 293 63.85 0.79 -0.62
C THR A 293 64.90 1.77 -0.14
N SER A 294 66.18 1.46 -0.39
CA SER A 294 67.29 2.37 -0.06
C SER A 294 67.24 3.62 -0.96
N ILE A 295 67.44 4.79 -0.37
CA ILE A 295 67.51 6.05 -1.11
C ILE A 295 68.98 6.38 -1.38
N ALA A 296 69.43 6.21 -2.62
CA ALA A 296 70.75 6.65 -3.06
C ALA A 296 70.73 8.12 -3.50
N GLN A 297 71.83 8.83 -3.29
CA GLN A 297 71.95 10.21 -3.79
C GLN A 297 71.85 10.26 -5.32
N ASN A 298 71.27 11.34 -5.86
CA ASN A 298 71.13 11.58 -7.30
C ASN A 298 70.47 10.41 -8.05
N SER A 299 69.48 9.77 -7.43
CA SER A 299 68.72 8.66 -8.02
C SER A 299 67.23 9.00 -8.13
N SER A 300 66.51 8.25 -8.96
CA SER A 300 65.06 8.40 -9.11
C SER A 300 64.36 7.04 -9.03
N PRO A 301 64.15 6.48 -7.82
CA PRO A 301 63.44 5.22 -7.70
C PRO A 301 61.97 5.39 -8.12
N THR A 302 61.52 4.47 -8.97
CA THR A 302 60.18 4.46 -9.56
C THR A 302 59.40 3.24 -9.05
N PHE A 303 58.16 3.47 -8.60
CA PHE A 303 57.28 2.47 -8.03
C PHE A 303 56.01 2.35 -8.87
N ALA A 304 55.85 1.23 -9.57
CA ALA A 304 54.63 0.94 -10.32
C ALA A 304 53.49 0.58 -9.35
N HIS A 305 52.40 1.37 -9.37
CA HIS A 305 51.28 1.20 -8.43
C HIS A 305 50.08 0.48 -9.04
N GLY A 306 50.03 0.33 -10.37
CA GLY A 306 49.02 -0.51 -11.06
C GLY A 306 47.57 0.02 -10.99
N PHE A 307 47.36 1.30 -10.65
CA PHE A 307 45.99 1.82 -10.50
C PHE A 307 45.29 2.09 -11.84
N GLY A 308 46.05 2.38 -12.91
CA GLY A 308 45.52 2.79 -14.22
C GLY A 308 44.92 4.20 -14.21
N ALA A 309 45.14 4.96 -13.14
CA ALA A 309 44.69 6.33 -12.91
C ALA A 309 45.64 6.99 -11.90
N LEU A 310 45.62 8.33 -11.82
CA LEU A 310 46.39 9.05 -10.82
C LEU A 310 45.93 8.67 -9.39
N PRO A 311 46.84 8.36 -8.46
CA PRO A 311 46.53 8.23 -7.04
C PRO A 311 45.88 9.49 -6.46
N LYS A 312 44.91 9.32 -5.58
CA LYS A 312 44.23 10.40 -4.84
C LYS A 312 45.01 10.84 -3.60
N LEU A 313 45.77 9.91 -3.02
CA LEU A 313 46.65 10.16 -1.88
C LEU A 313 47.94 9.37 -2.05
N VAL A 314 49.07 10.03 -1.82
CA VAL A 314 50.39 9.40 -1.74
C VAL A 314 51.09 9.87 -0.48
N GLN A 315 51.57 8.92 0.31
CA GLN A 315 52.32 9.16 1.55
C GLN A 315 53.69 8.49 1.45
N PHE A 316 54.69 9.18 1.99
CA PHE A 316 56.06 8.71 2.00
C PHE A 316 56.51 8.55 3.44
N TYR A 317 57.21 7.45 3.71
CA TYR A 317 57.65 7.08 5.04
C TYR A 317 59.10 6.67 5.01
N LEU A 318 59.86 7.05 6.03
CA LEU A 318 61.13 6.41 6.32
C LEU A 318 60.92 5.36 7.41
N VAL A 319 61.38 4.14 7.13
CA VAL A 319 61.31 2.99 8.02
C VAL A 319 62.70 2.72 8.56
N CYS A 320 62.86 2.81 9.88
CA CYS A 320 64.10 2.53 10.58
C CYS A 320 64.43 1.04 10.43
N GLN A 321 65.62 0.72 9.96
CA GLN A 321 66.13 -0.64 9.76
C GLN A 321 67.10 -1.04 10.88
N SER A 322 67.72 -0.05 11.54
CA SER A 322 68.63 -0.24 12.67
C SER A 322 68.68 1.04 13.50
N ALA A 323 69.02 0.91 14.79
CA ALA A 323 68.84 2.00 15.75
C ALA A 323 69.54 3.32 15.34
N ASP A 324 68.77 4.41 15.37
CA ASP A 324 69.20 5.76 15.00
C ASP A 324 68.26 6.83 15.56
N GLY A 325 68.77 7.96 16.09
CA GLY A 325 67.94 9.03 16.66
C GLY A 325 66.96 8.59 17.76
N ASN A 326 67.33 7.57 18.55
CA ASN A 326 66.49 6.87 19.52
C ASN A 326 65.26 6.13 18.95
N TYR A 327 65.20 5.95 17.63
CA TYR A 327 64.27 5.05 16.96
C TYR A 327 64.84 3.64 16.91
N ALA A 328 63.97 2.64 17.05
CA ALA A 328 64.29 1.22 16.93
C ALA A 328 63.93 0.71 15.52
N SER A 329 64.51 -0.43 15.13
CA SER A 329 64.14 -1.09 13.87
C SER A 329 62.63 -1.34 13.81
N GLY A 330 62.01 -0.95 12.69
CA GLY A 330 60.56 -1.01 12.45
C GLY A 330 59.82 0.29 12.78
N ASP A 331 60.42 1.23 13.51
CA ASP A 331 59.82 2.55 13.71
C ASP A 331 59.71 3.30 12.38
N VAL A 332 58.65 4.08 12.24
CA VAL A 332 58.35 4.82 11.01
C VAL A 332 58.20 6.30 11.30
N ILE A 333 58.79 7.13 10.45
CA ILE A 333 58.53 8.57 10.40
C ILE A 333 57.94 8.93 9.05
N GLN A 334 56.95 9.83 9.06
CA GLN A 334 56.40 10.37 7.81
C GLN A 334 57.34 11.44 7.25
N VAL A 335 57.59 11.37 5.96
CA VAL A 335 58.35 12.39 5.22
C VAL A 335 57.48 12.95 4.12
N THR A 336 57.56 14.26 3.90
CA THR A 336 56.74 14.94 2.88
C THR A 336 57.66 15.46 1.78
N PRO A 337 57.37 15.20 0.49
CA PRO A 337 58.07 15.85 -0.60
C PRO A 337 57.96 17.37 -0.45
N HIS A 338 59.09 18.08 -0.51
CA HIS A 338 59.12 19.53 -0.40
C HIS A 338 59.18 20.13 -1.80
N THR A 339 58.26 21.04 -2.12
CA THR A 339 58.38 21.91 -3.29
C THR A 339 59.46 22.97 -3.01
N ILE A 340 60.65 22.75 -3.57
CA ILE A 340 61.71 23.75 -3.82
C ILE A 340 61.78 24.88 -2.76
N GLN A 341 62.56 24.70 -1.69
CA GLN A 341 63.13 25.84 -0.99
C GLN A 341 64.46 26.19 -1.65
N ASP A 342 64.42 26.97 -2.73
CA ASP A 342 65.60 27.72 -3.16
C ASP A 342 65.62 29.04 -2.38
N THR A 343 66.24 29.03 -1.20
CA THR A 343 66.62 30.28 -0.53
C THR A 343 67.95 30.78 -1.08
N GLY A 344 67.98 31.10 -2.38
CA GLY A 344 68.83 32.11 -3.01
C GLY A 344 70.28 32.26 -2.55
N SER A 345 70.99 31.18 -2.25
CA SER A 345 72.39 31.26 -1.80
C SER A 345 73.19 30.01 -2.14
N GLY A 346 73.62 29.88 -3.40
CA GLY A 346 74.88 29.23 -3.84
C GLY A 346 75.25 27.82 -3.36
N SER A 347 74.38 27.12 -2.63
CA SER A 347 74.63 25.83 -1.99
C SER A 347 73.36 25.00 -2.14
N GLY A 348 73.43 23.91 -2.89
CA GLY A 348 72.27 23.07 -3.21
C GLY A 348 71.51 22.65 -1.96
N ALA A 349 70.27 23.13 -1.81
CA ALA A 349 69.38 22.68 -0.76
C ALA A 349 69.13 21.17 -0.93
N ALA A 350 68.99 20.47 0.20
CA ALA A 350 68.62 19.07 0.24
C ALA A 350 67.22 18.86 -0.36
N GLN A 351 67.14 18.16 -1.49
CA GLN A 351 65.91 17.98 -2.26
C GLN A 351 65.28 16.61 -2.02
N PHE A 352 64.04 16.55 -1.54
CA PHE A 352 63.22 15.33 -1.61
C PHE A 352 61.93 15.69 -2.33
N GLY A 353 61.78 15.16 -3.54
CA GLY A 353 60.64 15.42 -4.40
C GLY A 353 59.95 14.13 -4.80
N ALA A 354 58.74 14.23 -5.32
CA ALA A 354 58.08 13.14 -6.01
C ALA A 354 57.14 13.70 -7.08
N TYR A 355 56.98 12.94 -8.15
CA TYR A 355 55.93 13.17 -9.14
C TYR A 355 55.24 11.84 -9.43
N VAL A 356 54.00 11.94 -9.88
CA VAL A 356 53.10 10.79 -9.99
C VAL A 356 52.40 10.85 -11.33
N ASP A 357 52.31 9.71 -12.00
CA ASP A 357 51.54 9.52 -13.22
C ASP A 357 50.49 8.41 -13.02
N THR A 358 49.80 8.00 -14.07
CA THR A 358 48.71 7.00 -14.00
C THR A 358 49.20 5.58 -13.74
N THR A 359 50.50 5.35 -13.79
CA THR A 359 51.15 4.03 -13.70
C THR A 359 52.20 3.95 -12.60
N ASN A 360 52.89 5.05 -12.30
CA ASN A 360 54.06 5.09 -11.46
C ASN A 360 54.08 6.28 -10.49
N ILE A 361 54.71 6.05 -9.35
CA ILE A 361 55.18 7.10 -8.43
C ILE A 361 56.70 7.14 -8.56
N THR A 362 57.25 8.27 -8.99
CA THR A 362 58.70 8.45 -9.08
C THR A 362 59.15 9.44 -8.02
N VAL A 363 60.13 9.01 -7.23
CA VAL A 363 60.76 9.82 -6.19
C VAL A 363 62.00 10.46 -6.78
N ILE A 364 62.24 11.73 -6.46
CA ILE A 364 63.48 12.44 -6.77
C ILE A 364 64.31 12.39 -5.49
N ALA A 365 65.33 11.51 -5.49
CA ALA A 365 66.21 11.35 -4.34
C ALA A 365 67.16 12.55 -4.20
N PRO A 366 67.65 12.81 -2.99
CA PRO A 366 68.46 13.98 -2.74
C PRO A 366 69.84 13.98 -3.37
N ASN A 367 70.40 15.18 -3.49
CA ASN A 367 71.77 15.44 -3.91
C ASN A 367 72.81 15.37 -2.76
N THR A 368 72.36 15.17 -1.52
CA THR A 368 73.20 15.11 -0.31
C THR A 368 72.66 14.05 0.67
N THR A 369 73.40 13.74 1.74
CA THR A 369 72.99 12.75 2.76
C THR A 369 72.09 13.31 3.86
N ALA A 370 72.18 14.60 4.17
CA ALA A 370 71.47 15.24 5.30
C ALA A 370 70.15 15.90 4.88
N VAL A 371 69.22 15.11 4.36
CA VAL A 371 68.03 15.65 3.67
C VAL A 371 66.77 15.63 4.48
N PHE A 372 66.50 14.50 5.13
CA PHE A 372 65.33 14.38 5.98
C PHE A 372 65.66 14.99 7.33
N LYS A 373 64.80 15.89 7.79
CA LYS A 373 64.87 16.44 9.14
C LYS A 373 63.82 15.74 9.97
N ALA A 374 64.24 15.16 11.09
CA ALA A 374 63.36 14.52 12.04
C ALA A 374 63.68 15.00 13.45
N LEU A 375 62.75 14.80 14.37
CA LEU A 375 62.99 15.00 15.79
C LEU A 375 63.45 13.68 16.39
N ASP A 376 64.50 13.71 17.19
CA ASP A 376 64.92 12.57 17.98
C ASP A 376 63.75 12.10 18.87
N LYS A 377 63.54 10.79 18.93
CA LYS A 377 62.34 10.19 19.55
C LYS A 377 62.19 10.57 21.02
N THR A 378 63.30 10.81 21.72
CA THR A 378 63.34 11.04 23.16
C THR A 378 63.69 12.49 23.49
N THR A 379 64.75 13.03 22.89
CA THR A 379 65.28 14.35 23.25
C THR A 379 64.55 15.50 22.57
N ARG A 380 63.76 15.23 21.53
CA ARG A 380 63.09 16.23 20.68
C ARG A 380 64.06 17.22 20.01
N GLY A 381 65.37 16.93 20.03
CA GLY A 381 66.34 17.66 19.24
C GLY A 381 66.20 17.33 17.75
N GLN A 382 66.54 18.28 16.88
CA GLN A 382 66.61 18.00 15.45
C GLN A 382 67.77 17.03 15.17
N PHE A 383 67.50 15.99 14.39
CA PHE A 383 68.54 15.11 13.83
C PHE A 383 68.25 14.81 12.35
N PHE A 384 69.26 14.26 11.69
CA PHE A 384 69.17 13.83 10.29
C PHE A 384 69.28 12.30 10.27
N PRO A 385 68.21 11.58 9.88
CA PRO A 385 68.23 10.13 9.76
C PRO A 385 69.35 9.63 8.85
N ASP A 386 70.12 8.65 9.31
CA ASP A 386 71.16 8.00 8.51
C ASP A 386 70.52 7.11 7.43
N LEU A 387 70.66 7.49 6.16
CA LEU A 387 70.06 6.75 5.03
C LEU A 387 70.62 5.33 4.82
N THR A 388 71.68 4.94 5.53
CA THR A 388 72.10 3.52 5.61
C THR A 388 71.26 2.71 6.59
N LYS A 389 70.59 3.39 7.53
CA LYS A 389 69.75 2.83 8.59
C LYS A 389 68.28 3.08 8.38
N TRP A 390 67.88 3.88 7.40
CA TRP A 390 66.48 4.18 7.09
C TRP A 390 66.18 3.92 5.62
N LYS A 391 65.02 3.31 5.35
CA LYS A 391 64.55 3.02 3.98
C LYS A 391 63.23 3.70 3.67
N LEU A 392 63.02 4.06 2.41
CA LEU A 392 61.79 4.66 1.93
C LEU A 392 60.70 3.60 1.73
N ARG A 393 59.50 3.90 2.20
CA ARG A 393 58.26 3.21 1.85
C ARG A 393 57.28 4.22 1.28
N VAL A 394 56.70 3.89 0.13
CA VAL A 394 55.66 4.67 -0.53
C VAL A 394 54.33 3.95 -0.35
N VAL A 395 53.32 4.66 0.14
CA VAL A 395 51.95 4.17 0.26
C VAL A 395 51.05 5.07 -0.57
N ALA A 396 50.18 4.48 -1.40
CA ALA A 396 49.29 5.23 -2.25
C ALA A 396 47.89 4.63 -2.30
N PHE A 397 46.89 5.48 -2.57
CA PHE A 397 45.48 5.13 -2.60
C PHE A 397 44.80 5.76 -3.82
N ALA A 398 43.89 5.05 -4.48
CA ALA A 398 43.14 5.53 -5.66
C ALA A 398 41.67 5.15 -5.65
#